data_AF-A0A0C7N2N3-F1
#
_entry.id   AF-A0A0C7N2N3-F1
#
_cell.length_a   1.000
_cell.length_b   1.000
_cell.length_c   1.000
_cell.angle_alpha   90.00
_cell.angle_beta   90.00
_cell.angle_gamma   90.00
#
_symmetry.space_group_name_H-M   'P 1'
#
loop_
_entity.id
_entity.type
_entity.pdbx_description
1 polymer ?
#
loop_
_entity_poly.entity_id
_entity_poly.type
_entity_poly.pdbx_seq_one_letter_code
_entity_poly.pdbx_strand_id
1 'polypeptide(L)'
;MDEIIVLQTLYTLLVQNKTNRVSLVRLQTEINENALMKRLVPATGKTVVSVHETLELIKKLFPKKTSLTEGQLTFYNLNLTEMREQLLERYSTLRDEWATRIAETEPAIETLLKDKTTSQRTRLLVLCRDTLLNKFEEHSRARMYAKSIGGDGVREPLDLEGIRKRTPASILELQAWLQMCVANATMWYTSGSEEWKGARESQGELDETIGFVRSVLE
;
A
#
# COMPACT_ATOMS: atom_id res chain seq x y z
N MET A 1 -11.93 -9.68 6.33
CA MET A 1 -11.40 -9.40 4.97
C MET A 1 -10.72 -10.64 4.42
N ASP A 2 -9.77 -11.24 5.16
CA ASP A 2 -9.10 -12.50 4.82
C ASP A 2 -10.09 -13.64 4.50
N GLU A 3 -11.19 -13.73 5.24
CA GLU A 3 -12.25 -14.71 5.00
C GLU A 3 -12.89 -14.63 3.59
N ILE A 4 -13.10 -13.42 3.04
CA ILE A 4 -13.63 -13.27 1.67
C ILE A 4 -12.61 -13.73 0.64
N ILE A 5 -11.34 -13.37 0.82
CA ILE A 5 -10.27 -13.73 -0.12
C ILE A 5 -10.08 -15.25 -0.13
N VAL A 6 -10.09 -15.88 1.05
CA VAL A 6 -10.05 -17.34 1.19
C VAL A 6 -11.27 -17.98 0.52
N LEU A 7 -12.49 -17.49 0.79
CA LEU A 7 -13.71 -18.02 0.17
C LEU A 7 -13.72 -17.88 -1.35
N GLN A 8 -13.32 -16.73 -1.89
CA GLN A 8 -13.27 -16.47 -3.33
C GLN A 8 -12.25 -17.38 -4.02
N THR A 9 -11.05 -17.48 -3.44
CA THR A 9 -9.97 -18.33 -3.99
C THR A 9 -10.37 -19.79 -3.94
N LEU A 10 -10.97 -20.23 -2.82
CA LEU A 10 -11.48 -21.58 -2.65
C LEU A 10 -12.61 -21.89 -3.66
N TYR A 11 -13.58 -20.99 -3.83
CA TYR A 11 -14.67 -21.15 -4.79
C TYR A 11 -14.12 -21.28 -6.22
N THR A 12 -13.17 -20.42 -6.59
CA THR A 12 -12.53 -20.43 -7.91
C THR A 12 -11.84 -21.76 -8.17
N LEU A 13 -11.06 -22.26 -7.20
CA LEU A 13 -10.35 -23.54 -7.29
C LEU A 13 -11.31 -24.74 -7.40
N LEU A 14 -12.40 -24.74 -6.66
CA LEU A 14 -13.40 -25.82 -6.70
C LEU A 14 -14.16 -25.84 -8.03
N VAL A 15 -14.54 -24.66 -8.55
CA VAL A 15 -15.24 -24.52 -9.83
C VAL A 15 -14.33 -24.90 -11.01
N GLN A 16 -13.08 -24.41 -11.04
CA GLN A 16 -12.15 -24.68 -12.13
C GLN A 16 -11.76 -26.15 -12.21
N ASN A 17 -11.47 -26.78 -11.07
CA ASN A 17 -11.02 -28.18 -11.05
C ASN A 17 -12.19 -29.17 -11.12
N LYS A 18 -13.45 -28.73 -10.96
CA LYS A 18 -14.63 -29.60 -10.86
C LYS A 18 -14.47 -30.73 -9.83
N THR A 19 -13.73 -30.45 -8.76
CA THR A 19 -13.45 -31.42 -7.69
C THR A 19 -13.82 -30.82 -6.33
N ASN A 20 -14.14 -31.70 -5.38
CA ASN A 20 -14.35 -31.33 -3.98
C ASN A 20 -13.04 -31.39 -3.16
N ARG A 21 -11.89 -31.42 -3.84
CA ARG A 21 -10.55 -31.58 -3.23
C ARG A 21 -9.67 -30.42 -3.61
N VAL A 22 -9.04 -29.81 -2.63
CA VAL A 22 -8.13 -28.67 -2.81
C VAL A 22 -6.82 -28.93 -2.09
N SER A 23 -5.70 -28.73 -2.79
CA SER A 23 -4.38 -28.74 -2.15
C SER A 23 -4.21 -27.46 -1.32
N LEU A 24 -3.85 -27.62 -0.05
CA LEU A 24 -3.62 -26.47 0.85
C LEU A 24 -2.47 -25.59 0.39
N VAL A 25 -1.40 -26.19 -0.14
CA VAL A 25 -0.24 -25.45 -0.64
C VAL A 25 -0.67 -24.58 -1.83
N ARG A 26 -1.42 -25.17 -2.78
CA ARG A 26 -1.94 -24.42 -3.94
C ARG A 26 -2.88 -23.30 -3.50
N LEU A 27 -3.78 -23.57 -2.55
CA LEU A 27 -4.69 -22.56 -2.01
C LEU A 27 -3.93 -21.41 -1.35
N GLN A 28 -2.89 -21.72 -0.56
CA GLN A 28 -2.04 -20.73 0.07
C GLN A 28 -1.32 -19.86 -0.98
N THR A 29 -0.75 -20.48 -2.01
CA THR A 29 -0.08 -19.76 -3.10
C THR A 29 -1.06 -18.80 -3.79
N GLU A 30 -2.25 -19.27 -4.17
CA GLU A 30 -3.23 -18.41 -4.86
C GLU A 30 -3.79 -17.30 -3.95
N ILE A 31 -3.93 -17.53 -2.64
CA ILE A 31 -4.30 -16.49 -1.68
C ILE A 31 -3.21 -15.41 -1.61
N ASN A 32 -1.94 -15.81 -1.48
CA ASN A 32 -0.83 -14.86 -1.37
C ASN A 32 -0.55 -14.13 -2.69
N GLU A 33 -0.82 -14.76 -3.83
CA GLU A 33 -0.70 -14.14 -5.14
C GLU A 33 -1.89 -13.24 -5.51
N ASN A 34 -3.00 -13.31 -4.75
CA ASN A 34 -4.19 -12.51 -4.99
C ASN A 34 -3.87 -11.01 -5.02
N ALA A 35 -4.33 -10.33 -6.08
CA ALA A 35 -4.08 -8.91 -6.29
C ALA A 35 -4.57 -8.02 -5.13
N LEU A 36 -5.66 -8.43 -4.46
CA LEU A 36 -6.18 -7.72 -3.29
C LEU A 36 -5.23 -7.85 -2.10
N MET A 37 -4.68 -9.04 -1.85
CA MET A 37 -3.68 -9.21 -0.79
C MET A 37 -2.46 -8.34 -1.06
N LYS A 38 -1.90 -8.35 -2.28
CA LYS A 38 -0.74 -7.51 -2.63
C LYS A 38 -1.00 -6.00 -2.43
N ARG A 39 -2.23 -5.54 -2.66
CA ARG A 39 -2.64 -4.14 -2.45
C ARG A 39 -2.91 -3.78 -0.99
N LEU A 40 -3.31 -4.75 -0.17
CA LEU A 40 -3.70 -4.55 1.23
C LEU A 40 -2.57 -4.81 2.22
N VAL A 41 -1.58 -5.63 1.86
CA VAL A 41 -0.37 -5.92 2.65
C VAL A 41 0.37 -4.66 3.13
N PRO A 42 0.49 -3.56 2.34
CA PRO A 42 1.11 -2.32 2.82
C PRO A 42 0.36 -1.67 3.98
N ALA A 43 -0.95 -1.91 4.12
CA ALA A 43 -1.80 -1.29 5.15
C ALA A 43 -1.92 -2.14 6.43
N THR A 44 -1.71 -3.47 6.35
CA THR A 44 -1.91 -4.40 7.48
C THR A 44 -0.62 -5.00 8.05
N GLY A 45 0.52 -4.86 7.37
CA GLY A 45 1.82 -5.35 7.84
C GLY A 45 1.98 -6.88 7.86
N LYS A 46 0.92 -7.65 7.54
CA LYS A 46 0.98 -9.11 7.36
C LYS A 46 1.28 -9.44 5.90
N THR A 47 2.49 -9.93 5.65
CA THR A 47 3.01 -10.16 4.29
C THR A 47 2.61 -11.50 3.69
N VAL A 48 2.34 -12.53 4.50
CA VAL A 48 2.08 -13.89 4.02
C VAL A 48 1.06 -14.57 4.92
N VAL A 49 -0.01 -15.11 4.32
CA VAL A 49 -0.95 -16.00 5.02
C VAL A 49 -0.33 -17.38 5.10
N SER A 50 -0.24 -17.93 6.31
CA SER A 50 0.29 -19.27 6.54
C SER A 50 -0.73 -20.37 6.21
N VAL A 51 -0.24 -21.59 5.95
CA VAL A 51 -1.12 -22.77 5.78
C VAL A 51 -2.01 -23.00 7.00
N HIS A 52 -1.47 -22.77 8.20
CA HIS A 52 -2.21 -22.94 9.44
C HIS A 52 -3.36 -21.93 9.58
N GLU A 53 -3.11 -20.65 9.32
CA GLU A 53 -4.16 -19.62 9.30
C GLU A 53 -5.23 -19.93 8.24
N THR A 54 -4.82 -20.40 7.05
CA THR A 54 -5.74 -20.82 6.00
C THR A 54 -6.62 -21.98 6.46
N LEU A 55 -6.04 -22.97 7.15
CA LEU A 55 -6.76 -24.12 7.71
C LEU A 55 -7.74 -23.71 8.82
N GLU A 56 -7.32 -22.87 9.75
CA GLU A 56 -8.15 -22.32 10.82
C GLU A 56 -9.37 -21.58 10.23
N LEU A 57 -9.14 -20.74 9.22
CA LEU A 57 -10.19 -20.01 8.52
C LEU A 57 -11.16 -20.95 7.81
N ILE A 58 -10.66 -21.97 7.10
CA ILE A 58 -11.52 -22.96 6.43
C ILE A 58 -12.35 -23.75 7.45
N LYS A 59 -11.77 -24.17 8.57
CA LYS A 59 -12.49 -24.88 9.64
C LYS A 59 -13.56 -24.00 10.28
N LYS A 60 -13.30 -22.70 10.42
CA LYS A 60 -14.28 -21.72 10.91
C LYS A 60 -15.42 -21.51 9.91
N LEU A 61 -15.11 -21.45 8.61
CA LEU A 61 -16.09 -21.24 7.53
C LEU A 61 -16.93 -22.50 7.25
N PHE A 62 -16.34 -23.68 7.34
CA PHE A 62 -16.97 -24.97 7.02
C PHE A 62 -16.82 -25.96 8.18
N PRO A 63 -17.45 -25.69 9.35
CA PRO A 63 -17.30 -26.54 10.52
C PRO A 63 -17.82 -27.96 10.23
N LYS A 64 -16.99 -28.97 10.51
CA LYS A 64 -17.30 -30.40 10.34
C LYS A 64 -17.61 -30.85 8.90
N LYS A 65 -17.40 -30.01 7.89
CA LYS A 65 -17.60 -30.36 6.47
C LYS A 65 -16.29 -30.66 5.72
N THR A 66 -15.16 -30.71 6.43
CA THR A 66 -13.83 -30.82 5.83
C THR A 66 -13.01 -31.94 6.45
N SER A 67 -12.37 -32.78 5.63
CA SER A 67 -11.27 -33.66 6.06
C SER A 67 -9.94 -33.20 5.49
N LEU A 68 -8.88 -33.38 6.27
CA LEU A 68 -7.51 -33.18 5.84
C LEU A 68 -6.81 -34.54 5.76
N THR A 69 -6.31 -34.87 4.57
CA THR A 69 -5.58 -36.12 4.29
C THR A 69 -4.41 -35.77 3.36
N GLU A 70 -3.18 -36.07 3.78
CA GLU A 70 -1.95 -35.86 2.99
C GLU A 70 -1.80 -34.44 2.39
N GLY A 71 -2.20 -33.39 3.14
CA GLY A 71 -2.14 -32.00 2.66
C GLY A 71 -3.21 -31.61 1.64
N GLN A 72 -4.13 -32.53 1.31
CA GLN A 72 -5.34 -32.26 0.55
C GLN A 72 -6.54 -32.09 1.48
N LEU A 73 -7.29 -31.02 1.24
CA LEU A 73 -8.51 -30.72 1.95
C LEU A 73 -9.70 -31.19 1.10
N THR A 74 -10.47 -32.13 1.63
CA THR A 74 -11.66 -32.67 0.97
C THR A 74 -12.90 -32.09 1.65
N PHE A 75 -13.80 -31.54 0.84
CA PHE A 75 -15.07 -30.99 1.31
C PHE A 75 -16.19 -32.02 1.10
N TYR A 76 -16.93 -32.32 2.16
CA TYR A 76 -18.09 -33.20 2.13
C TYR A 76 -19.37 -32.37 2.05
N ASN A 77 -20.30 -32.79 1.18
CA ASN A 77 -21.60 -32.14 0.99
C ASN A 77 -21.50 -30.63 0.77
N LEU A 78 -20.53 -30.20 -0.03
CA LEU A 78 -20.36 -28.80 -0.38
C LEU A 78 -21.28 -28.46 -1.56
N ASN A 79 -22.29 -27.63 -1.32
CA ASN A 79 -23.11 -27.06 -2.38
C ASN A 79 -22.45 -25.75 -2.85
N LEU A 80 -21.98 -25.73 -4.10
CA LEU A 80 -21.35 -24.54 -4.69
C LEU A 80 -22.31 -23.34 -4.76
N THR A 81 -23.62 -23.60 -4.81
CA THR A 81 -24.64 -22.55 -4.79
C THR A 81 -24.72 -21.89 -3.41
N GLU A 82 -24.74 -22.69 -2.34
CA GLU A 82 -24.70 -22.17 -0.95
C GLU A 82 -23.40 -21.40 -0.69
N MET A 83 -22.27 -21.90 -1.19
CA MET A 83 -20.99 -21.21 -1.04
C MET A 83 -20.99 -19.84 -1.76
N ARG A 84 -21.61 -19.77 -2.94
CA ARG A 84 -21.79 -18.51 -3.68
C ARG A 84 -22.68 -17.54 -2.91
N GLU A 85 -23.80 -18.01 -2.36
CA GLU A 85 -24.71 -17.19 -1.56
C GLU A 85 -24.03 -16.65 -0.31
N GLN A 86 -23.29 -17.49 0.42
CA GLN A 86 -22.50 -17.06 1.58
C GLN A 86 -21.43 -16.03 1.21
N LEU A 87 -20.82 -16.14 0.02
CA LEU A 87 -19.85 -15.17 -0.47
C LEU A 87 -20.52 -13.81 -0.73
N LEU A 88 -21.67 -13.82 -1.40
CA LEU A 88 -22.44 -12.60 -1.68
C LEU A 88 -22.95 -11.94 -0.39
N GLU A 89 -23.47 -12.73 0.55
CA GLU A 89 -23.96 -12.24 1.85
C GLU A 89 -22.83 -11.60 2.65
N ARG A 90 -21.69 -12.28 2.79
CA ARG A 90 -20.52 -11.71 3.49
C ARG A 90 -19.96 -10.49 2.81
N TYR A 91 -19.99 -10.44 1.48
CA TYR A 91 -19.61 -9.25 0.73
C TYR A 91 -20.53 -8.08 1.05
N SER A 92 -21.86 -8.27 1.03
CA SER A 92 -22.80 -7.20 1.40
C SER A 92 -22.60 -6.71 2.81
N THR A 93 -22.46 -7.61 3.79
CA THR A 93 -22.27 -7.24 5.19
C THR A 93 -20.99 -6.44 5.38
N LEU A 94 -19.87 -6.91 4.82
CA LEU A 94 -18.60 -6.19 4.93
C LEU A 94 -18.64 -4.85 4.22
N ARG A 95 -19.28 -4.76 3.04
CA ARG A 95 -19.46 -3.48 2.34
C ARG A 95 -20.21 -2.48 3.21
N ASP A 96 -21.31 -2.91 3.83
CA ASP A 96 -22.16 -2.05 4.62
C ASP A 96 -21.48 -1.65 5.94
N GLU A 97 -20.73 -2.56 6.59
CA GLU A 97 -19.88 -2.27 7.75
C GLU A 97 -18.81 -1.23 7.42
N TRP A 98 -18.10 -1.37 6.29
CA TRP A 98 -17.07 -0.42 5.87
C TRP A 98 -17.66 0.93 5.47
N ALA A 99 -18.81 0.94 4.79
CA ALA A 99 -19.52 2.18 4.47
C ALA A 99 -19.93 2.94 5.74
N THR A 100 -20.42 2.21 6.75
CA THR A 100 -20.77 2.79 8.06
C THR A 100 -19.53 3.36 8.76
N ARG A 101 -18.43 2.60 8.80
CA ARG A 101 -17.17 3.10 9.38
C ARG A 101 -16.64 4.34 8.69
N ILE A 102 -16.72 4.41 7.36
CA ILE A 102 -16.31 5.59 6.61
C ILE A 102 -17.20 6.79 7.01
N ALA A 103 -18.52 6.60 7.02
CA ALA A 103 -19.47 7.65 7.41
C ALA A 103 -19.26 8.14 8.86
N GLU A 104 -18.82 7.27 9.78
CA GLU A 104 -18.48 7.64 11.17
C GLU A 104 -17.13 8.36 11.28
N THR A 105 -16.15 7.98 10.44
CA THR A 105 -14.78 8.53 10.52
C THR A 105 -14.66 9.89 9.83
N GLU A 106 -15.44 10.11 8.76
CA GLU A 106 -15.45 11.36 7.99
C GLU A 106 -15.74 12.63 8.83
N PRO A 107 -16.74 12.67 9.72
CA PRO A 107 -16.97 13.84 10.59
C PRO A 107 -15.85 14.04 11.62
N ALA A 108 -15.17 12.97 12.07
CA ALA A 108 -14.01 13.10 12.95
C ALA A 108 -12.84 13.77 12.23
N ILE A 109 -12.61 13.43 10.95
CA ILE A 109 -11.60 14.09 10.10
C ILE A 109 -11.97 15.57 9.89
N GLU A 110 -13.23 15.88 9.57
CA GLU A 110 -13.66 17.27 9.41
C GLU A 110 -13.45 18.10 10.67
N THR A 111 -13.70 17.52 11.84
CA THR A 111 -13.52 18.19 13.13
C THR A 111 -12.04 18.48 13.39
N LEU A 112 -11.15 17.53 13.08
CA LEU A 112 -9.70 17.72 13.16
C LEU A 112 -9.19 18.79 12.17
N LEU A 113 -9.79 18.89 10.98
CA LEU A 113 -9.44 19.94 10.01
C LEU A 113 -9.91 21.34 10.44
N LYS A 114 -11.04 21.40 11.17
CA LYS A 114 -11.61 22.65 11.72
C LYS A 114 -10.90 23.12 13.00
N ASP A 115 -10.19 22.23 13.70
CA ASP A 115 -9.36 22.60 14.84
C ASP A 115 -8.26 23.58 14.38
N LYS A 116 -8.25 24.78 14.99
CA LYS A 116 -7.35 25.88 14.63
C LYS A 116 -5.88 25.49 14.78
N THR A 117 -5.53 24.67 15.77
CA THR A 117 -4.14 24.31 16.05
C THR A 117 -3.60 23.35 14.98
N THR A 118 -4.40 22.33 14.64
CA THR A 118 -4.15 21.39 13.55
C THR A 118 -4.14 22.10 12.19
N SER A 119 -5.06 23.04 11.97
CA SER A 119 -5.10 23.87 10.75
C SER A 119 -3.87 24.76 10.59
N GLN A 120 -3.40 25.40 11.66
CA GLN A 120 -2.18 26.23 11.65
C GLN A 120 -0.93 25.40 11.37
N ARG A 121 -0.75 24.28 12.09
CA ARG A 121 0.37 23.36 11.86
C ARG A 121 0.38 22.83 10.42
N THR A 122 -0.78 22.44 9.91
CA THR A 122 -0.92 21.95 8.53
C THR A 122 -0.55 23.03 7.51
N ARG A 123 -1.02 24.27 7.72
CA ARG A 123 -0.65 25.41 6.85
C ARG A 123 0.85 25.70 6.88
N LEU A 124 1.48 25.67 8.05
CA LEU A 124 2.93 25.86 8.17
C LEU A 124 3.69 24.75 7.44
N LEU A 125 3.26 23.50 7.56
CA LEU A 125 3.90 22.37 6.87
C LEU A 125 3.74 22.46 5.35
N VAL A 126 2.58 22.91 4.86
CA VAL A 126 2.34 23.20 3.43
C VAL A 126 3.24 24.34 2.95
N LEU A 127 3.39 25.41 3.74
CA LEU A 127 4.26 26.53 3.40
C LEU A 127 5.74 26.12 3.39
N CYS A 128 6.17 25.32 4.36
CA CYS A 128 7.51 24.73 4.40
C CYS A 128 7.76 23.84 3.19
N ARG A 129 6.77 23.02 2.79
CA ARG A 129 6.82 22.21 1.57
C ARG A 129 7.04 23.07 0.34
N ASP A 130 6.20 24.08 0.14
CA ASP A 130 6.30 24.91 -1.06
C ASP A 130 7.62 25.70 -1.08
N THR A 131 8.09 26.17 0.08
CA THR A 131 9.39 26.86 0.20
C THR A 131 10.55 25.93 -0.11
N LEU A 132 10.57 24.72 0.46
CA LEU A 132 11.60 23.71 0.21
C LEU A 132 11.63 23.29 -1.25
N LEU A 133 10.46 23.03 -1.84
CA LEU A 133 10.36 22.63 -3.24
C LEU A 133 10.82 23.75 -4.16
N ASN A 134 10.37 24.98 -3.95
CA ASN A 134 10.78 26.11 -4.79
C ASN A 134 12.29 26.35 -4.66
N LYS A 135 12.85 26.25 -3.45
CA LYS A 135 14.30 26.39 -3.24
C LYS A 135 15.09 25.28 -3.90
N PHE A 136 14.59 24.04 -3.84
CA PHE A 136 15.21 22.91 -4.50
C PHE A 136 15.15 23.07 -6.03
N GLU A 137 14.02 23.55 -6.56
CA GLU A 137 13.81 23.83 -8.00
C GLU A 137 14.70 24.95 -8.57
N GLU A 138 15.28 25.81 -7.73
CA GLU A 138 16.28 26.81 -8.16
C GLU A 138 17.59 26.14 -8.64
N HIS A 139 17.88 24.93 -8.16
CA HIS A 139 19.08 24.21 -8.55
C HIS A 139 18.98 23.69 -9.99
N SER A 140 20.07 23.81 -10.73
CA SER A 140 20.11 23.47 -12.16
C SER A 140 19.71 22.02 -12.45
N ARG A 141 20.00 21.11 -11.53
CA ARG A 141 19.77 19.67 -11.66
C ARG A 141 18.35 19.27 -11.27
N ALA A 142 17.58 20.12 -10.57
CA ALA A 142 16.24 19.79 -10.10
C ALA A 142 15.24 19.43 -11.21
N ARG A 143 15.50 19.89 -12.44
CA ARG A 143 14.73 19.56 -13.65
C ARG A 143 14.64 18.05 -13.91
N MET A 144 15.61 17.27 -13.44
CA MET A 144 15.60 15.81 -13.59
C MET A 144 14.50 15.13 -12.77
N TYR A 145 13.92 15.83 -11.79
CA TYR A 145 12.85 15.33 -10.92
C TYR A 145 11.46 15.85 -11.32
N ALA A 146 11.34 16.54 -12.45
CA ALA A 146 10.07 17.06 -12.95
C ALA A 146 9.11 15.96 -13.43
N LYS A 147 9.64 14.78 -13.75
CA LYS A 147 8.85 13.60 -14.10
C LYS A 147 9.30 12.43 -13.26
N SER A 148 8.34 11.67 -12.75
CA SER A 148 8.67 10.47 -12.00
C SER A 148 9.38 9.45 -12.88
N ILE A 149 10.51 8.97 -12.36
CA ILE A 149 11.31 7.92 -12.99
C ILE A 149 10.82 6.60 -12.38
N GLY A 150 10.35 5.68 -13.21
CA GLY A 150 9.70 4.45 -12.73
C GLY A 150 9.72 3.31 -13.74
N GLY A 151 9.97 2.10 -13.22
CA GLY A 151 10.06 0.81 -13.91
C GLY A 151 10.41 -0.31 -12.91
N ASP A 152 10.78 -1.50 -13.37
CA ASP A 152 11.01 -2.70 -12.51
C ASP A 152 12.06 -2.50 -11.39
N GLY A 153 12.92 -1.47 -11.47
CA GLY A 153 13.95 -1.15 -10.47
C GLY A 153 13.54 -0.15 -9.37
N VAL A 154 12.39 0.52 -9.49
CA VAL A 154 11.94 1.56 -8.54
C VAL A 154 10.61 1.15 -7.92
N ARG A 155 10.61 0.88 -6.61
CA ARG A 155 9.43 0.39 -5.88
C ARG A 155 8.36 1.46 -5.67
N GLU A 156 8.77 2.70 -5.43
CA GLU A 156 7.88 3.84 -5.17
C GLU A 156 8.28 5.03 -6.04
N PRO A 157 7.69 5.18 -7.24
CA PRO A 157 7.94 6.32 -8.10
C PRO A 157 7.42 7.60 -7.45
N LEU A 158 8.28 8.62 -7.36
CA LEU A 158 7.96 9.92 -6.81
C LEU A 158 8.65 11.02 -7.62
N ASP A 159 7.96 12.14 -7.82
CA ASP A 159 8.45 13.36 -8.45
C ASP A 159 8.04 14.60 -7.66
N LEU A 160 8.59 15.75 -8.05
CA LEU A 160 8.32 17.03 -7.37
C LEU A 160 6.85 17.41 -7.41
N GLU A 161 6.14 17.12 -8.52
CA GLU A 161 4.70 17.39 -8.63
C GLU A 161 3.89 16.50 -7.67
N GLY A 162 4.27 15.23 -7.55
CA GLY A 162 3.71 14.28 -6.60
C GLY A 162 3.92 14.71 -5.16
N ILE A 163 5.07 15.29 -4.83
CA ILE A 163 5.33 15.87 -3.50
C ILE A 163 4.44 17.10 -3.27
N ARG A 164 4.31 17.99 -4.26
CA ARG A 164 3.50 19.23 -4.17
C ARG A 164 2.01 18.96 -3.91
N LYS A 165 1.50 17.80 -4.31
CA LYS A 165 0.11 17.37 -4.06
C LYS A 165 -0.10 16.74 -2.67
N ARG A 166 0.96 16.41 -1.94
CA ARG A 166 0.89 15.76 -0.62
C ARG A 166 1.03 16.78 0.52
N THR A 167 0.40 16.49 1.64
CA THR A 167 0.56 17.25 2.89
C THR A 167 1.52 16.49 3.79
N PRO A 168 2.73 17.03 4.08
CA PRO A 168 3.65 16.36 4.98
C PRO A 168 3.13 16.42 6.42
N ALA A 169 3.33 15.35 7.18
CA ALA A 169 3.12 15.29 8.63
C ALA A 169 4.26 15.96 9.41
N SER A 170 5.45 16.03 8.80
CA SER A 170 6.65 16.68 9.36
C SER A 170 7.65 17.10 8.28
N ILE A 171 8.61 17.95 8.66
CA ILE A 171 9.74 18.35 7.79
C ILE A 171 10.62 17.13 7.47
N LEU A 172 10.76 16.18 8.39
CA LEU A 172 11.53 14.95 8.17
C LEU A 172 10.90 14.08 7.09
N GLU A 173 9.58 14.00 7.05
CA GLU A 173 8.87 13.27 5.99
C GLU A 173 9.07 13.94 4.62
N LEU A 174 9.02 15.28 4.58
CA LEU A 174 9.31 16.03 3.36
C LEU A 174 10.76 15.83 2.88
N GLN A 175 11.73 15.82 3.80
CA GLN A 175 13.11 15.46 3.51
C GLN A 175 13.20 14.03 2.95
N ALA A 176 12.50 13.07 3.55
CA ALA A 176 12.48 11.69 3.08
C ALA A 176 11.92 11.59 1.65
N TRP A 177 10.85 12.33 1.32
CA TRP A 177 10.28 12.37 -0.03
C TRP A 177 11.26 12.91 -1.07
N LEU A 178 11.97 14.00 -0.76
CA LEU A 178 13.00 14.54 -1.64
C LEU A 178 14.18 13.57 -1.80
N GLN A 179 14.61 12.96 -0.70
CA GLN A 179 15.66 11.94 -0.69
C GLN A 179 15.27 10.73 -1.56
N MET A 180 14.01 10.33 -1.55
CA MET A 180 13.52 9.26 -2.42
C MET A 180 13.59 9.66 -3.89
N CYS A 181 13.34 10.91 -4.26
CA CYS A 181 13.50 11.37 -5.65
C CYS A 181 14.96 11.21 -6.12
N VAL A 182 15.92 11.66 -5.30
CA VAL A 182 17.36 11.54 -5.57
C VAL A 182 17.80 10.06 -5.62
N ALA A 183 17.33 9.25 -4.66
CA ALA A 183 17.65 7.83 -4.59
C ALA A 183 17.09 7.06 -5.80
N ASN A 184 15.83 7.31 -6.18
CA ASN A 184 15.20 6.69 -7.34
C ASN A 184 15.96 7.01 -8.63
N ALA A 185 16.37 8.27 -8.83
CA ALA A 185 17.20 8.66 -9.98
C ALA A 185 18.55 7.95 -9.96
N THR A 186 19.22 7.91 -8.80
CA THR A 186 20.53 7.25 -8.65
C THR A 186 20.45 5.74 -8.91
N MET A 187 19.35 5.09 -8.53
CA MET A 187 19.13 3.66 -8.75
C MET A 187 18.71 3.33 -10.18
N TRP A 188 17.98 4.23 -10.84
CA TRP A 188 17.48 4.02 -12.19
C TRP A 188 18.56 4.23 -13.26
N TYR A 189 19.33 5.31 -13.16
CA TYR A 189 20.35 5.63 -14.16
C TYR A 189 21.57 4.74 -14.02
N THR A 190 22.18 4.39 -15.16
CA THR A 190 23.40 3.57 -15.19
C THR A 190 24.54 4.29 -14.50
N SER A 191 25.23 3.61 -13.58
CA SER A 191 26.40 4.14 -12.87
C SER A 191 27.42 4.76 -13.84
N GLY A 192 27.80 6.01 -13.57
CA GLY A 192 28.76 6.76 -14.39
C GLY A 192 28.17 7.55 -15.55
N SER A 193 26.88 7.41 -15.86
CA SER A 193 26.16 8.32 -16.76
C SER A 193 26.11 9.75 -16.22
N GLU A 194 25.88 10.73 -17.11
CA GLU A 194 25.76 12.14 -16.71
C GLU A 194 24.55 12.36 -15.80
N GLU A 195 23.44 11.65 -16.04
CA GLU A 195 22.25 11.69 -15.20
C GLU A 195 22.52 11.08 -13.81
N TRP A 196 23.30 10.00 -13.74
CA TRP A 196 23.70 9.41 -12.47
C TRP A 196 24.63 10.32 -11.66
N LYS A 197 25.59 10.98 -12.32
CA LYS A 197 26.46 11.98 -11.69
C LYS A 197 25.62 13.17 -11.21
N GLY A 198 24.70 13.66 -12.05
CA GLY A 198 23.76 14.71 -11.69
C GLY A 198 22.91 14.36 -10.48
N ALA A 199 22.40 13.13 -10.40
CA ALA A 199 21.63 12.67 -9.25
C ALA A 199 22.49 12.66 -7.97
N ARG A 200 23.74 12.16 -8.03
CA ARG A 200 24.65 12.21 -6.88
C ARG A 200 25.03 13.62 -6.45
N GLU A 201 25.28 14.52 -7.39
CA GLU A 201 25.59 15.91 -7.10
C GLU A 201 24.39 16.65 -6.49
N SER A 202 23.17 16.33 -6.95
CA SER A 202 21.94 16.91 -6.38
C SER A 202 21.66 16.49 -4.93
N GLN A 203 22.35 15.45 -4.42
CA GLN A 203 22.32 15.14 -2.98
C GLN A 203 22.88 16.30 -2.15
N GLY A 204 23.96 16.94 -2.60
CA GLY A 204 24.53 18.10 -1.91
C GLY A 204 23.58 19.29 -1.95
N GLU A 205 22.96 19.54 -3.11
CA GLU A 205 21.93 20.57 -3.29
C GLU A 205 20.71 20.35 -2.38
N LEU A 206 20.31 19.09 -2.18
CA LEU A 206 19.26 18.71 -1.24
C LEU A 206 19.67 19.00 0.22
N ASP A 207 20.89 18.62 0.61
CA ASP A 207 21.41 18.83 1.96
C ASP A 207 21.52 20.34 2.28
N GLU A 208 21.96 21.16 1.33
CA GLU A 208 21.97 22.62 1.43
C GLU A 208 20.55 23.18 1.60
N THR A 209 19.60 22.69 0.82
CA THR A 209 18.20 23.14 0.85
C THR A 209 17.53 22.80 2.18
N ILE A 210 17.79 21.61 2.72
CA ILE A 210 17.31 21.19 4.04
C ILE A 210 17.99 21.99 5.15
N GLY A 211 19.31 22.21 5.05
CA GLY A 211 20.07 23.02 6.00
C GLY A 211 19.54 24.45 6.11
N PHE A 212 19.24 25.07 4.96
CA PHE A 212 18.60 26.39 4.91
C PHE A 212 17.27 26.40 5.66
N VAL A 213 16.38 25.44 5.40
CA VAL A 213 15.05 25.46 6.02
C VAL A 213 15.08 25.10 7.49
N ARG A 214 15.99 24.23 7.93
CA ARG A 214 16.24 24.02 9.36
C ARG A 214 16.69 25.32 10.04
N SER A 215 17.59 26.08 9.41
CA SER A 215 18.05 27.37 9.97
C SER A 215 16.98 28.47 10.03
N VAL A 216 15.90 28.36 9.24
CA VAL A 216 14.78 29.30 9.24
C VAL A 216 13.69 28.91 10.25
N LEU A 217 13.66 27.63 10.65
CA LEU A 217 12.65 27.06 11.54
C LEU A 217 13.13 26.88 13.00
N GLU A 218 14.45 26.86 13.22
CA GLU A 218 15.10 27.01 14.54
C GLU A 218 15.12 28.47 15.02
#